data_AF-A0A7S1MG64-F1
#
_entry.id   AF-A0A7S1MG64-F1
#
_cell.length_a   1.000
_cell.length_b   1.000
_cell.length_c   1.000
_cell.angle_alpha   90.00
_cell.angle_beta   90.00
_cell.angle_gamma   90.00
#
_symmetry.space_group_name_H-M   'P 1'
#
loop_
_entity.id
_entity.type
_entity.pdbx_description
1 polymer ?
#
loop_
_entity_poly.entity_id
_entity_poly.type
_entity_poly.pdbx_seq_one_letter_code
_entity_poly.pdbx_strand_id
1 'polypeptide(L)'
;DDIMLVGSLHVSGGAAKYNQSQEGLEKQIRVNDQVVQVDGIRGNPPLLAYLITRRRRKTITLRHPEELAINIDKRGKKLGIDLTWSKPTGVLTVMSVCDGAVQEYNSSVRSAHEQLQKNDRIIEVNGVDGMGRADRIVPIMKEAEMCTIKFHRQRIAAKDHEGLASKGMSNVLFFAI
;
A
#
# COMPACT_ATOMS: atom_id res chain seq x y z
N ASP A 1 4.88 10.04 8.69
CA ASP A 1 5.77 8.87 8.82
C ASP A 1 6.12 8.37 7.45
N ASP A 2 7.38 8.58 7.05
CA ASP A 2 7.89 8.02 5.80
C ASP A 2 8.08 6.52 5.97
N ILE A 3 7.65 5.76 4.96
CA ILE A 3 7.75 4.30 4.93
C ILE A 3 8.56 3.86 3.72
N MET A 4 9.33 2.78 3.87
CA MET A 4 10.07 2.19 2.77
C MET A 4 9.22 1.11 2.11
N LEU A 5 9.05 1.21 0.79
CA LEU A 5 8.19 0.34 0.01
C LEU A 5 8.97 -0.36 -1.09
N VAL A 6 8.56 -1.58 -1.41
CA VAL A 6 8.96 -2.25 -2.64
C VAL A 6 8.29 -1.51 -3.81
N GLY A 7 9.08 -0.72 -4.54
CA GLY A 7 8.58 0.08 -5.66
C GLY A 7 8.45 -0.69 -6.97
N SER A 8 9.38 -1.62 -7.22
CA SER A 8 9.37 -2.50 -8.40
C SER A 8 10.15 -3.77 -8.11
N LEU A 9 9.88 -4.82 -8.90
CA LEU A 9 10.59 -6.09 -8.86
C LEU A 9 11.25 -6.32 -10.21
N HIS A 10 12.59 -6.41 -10.21
CA HIS A 10 13.32 -6.75 -11.42
C HIS A 10 13.16 -8.24 -11.72
N VAL A 11 12.77 -8.58 -12.96
CA VAL A 11 12.45 -9.95 -13.38
C VAL A 11 13.58 -10.96 -13.17
N SER A 12 14.84 -10.51 -13.22
CA SER A 12 16.03 -11.34 -12.97
C SER A 12 16.70 -11.09 -11.61
N GLY A 13 16.11 -10.22 -10.78
CA GLY A 13 16.65 -9.82 -9.49
C GLY A 13 16.49 -10.89 -8.39
N GLY A 14 17.16 -10.69 -7.26
CA GLY A 14 17.09 -11.60 -6.11
C GLY A 14 15.66 -11.83 -5.61
N ALA A 15 14.84 -10.77 -5.57
CA ALA A 15 13.44 -10.87 -5.19
C ALA A 15 12.60 -11.75 -6.14
N ALA A 16 12.83 -11.67 -7.45
CA ALA A 16 12.14 -12.53 -8.42
C ALA A 16 12.55 -14.00 -8.28
N LYS A 17 13.84 -14.26 -8.09
CA LYS A 17 14.35 -15.63 -7.81
C LYS A 17 13.77 -16.18 -6.50
N TYR A 18 13.69 -15.35 -5.46
CA TYR A 18 13.03 -15.71 -4.23
C TYR A 18 11.56 -16.07 -4.46
N ASN A 19 10.79 -15.22 -5.13
CA ASN A 19 9.37 -15.48 -5.41
C ASN A 19 9.14 -16.79 -6.17
N GLN A 20 10.00 -17.11 -7.14
CA GLN A 20 9.92 -18.37 -7.92
C GLN A 20 10.13 -19.62 -7.07
N SER A 21 10.81 -19.50 -5.92
CA SER A 21 11.04 -20.60 -4.98
C SER A 21 9.92 -20.78 -3.94
N GLN A 22 8.91 -19.91 -3.94
CA GLN A 22 7.82 -19.96 -2.96
C GLN A 22 6.56 -20.59 -3.57
N GLU A 23 5.98 -21.55 -2.85
CA GLU A 23 4.75 -22.25 -3.27
C GLU A 23 3.47 -21.44 -3.04
N GLY A 24 3.53 -20.33 -2.29
CA GLY A 24 2.37 -19.53 -1.92
C GLY A 24 2.56 -18.04 -2.19
N LEU A 25 1.51 -17.39 -2.72
CA LEU A 25 1.51 -15.96 -3.04
C LEU A 25 1.75 -15.10 -1.78
N GLU A 26 1.29 -15.55 -0.63
CA GLU A 26 1.48 -14.92 0.69
C GLU A 26 2.93 -14.90 1.16
N LYS A 27 3.78 -15.73 0.53
CA LYS A 27 5.23 -15.73 0.76
C LYS A 27 6.00 -15.03 -0.34
N GLN A 28 5.33 -14.54 -1.38
CA GLN A 28 6.00 -13.79 -2.44
C GLN A 28 6.09 -12.33 -2.06
N ILE A 29 7.23 -11.72 -2.36
CA ILE A 29 7.45 -10.29 -2.29
C ILE A 29 6.60 -9.63 -3.38
N ARG A 30 5.87 -8.57 -3.03
CA ARG A 30 5.00 -7.82 -3.95
C ARG A 30 5.38 -6.35 -3.97
N VAL A 31 5.04 -5.70 -5.09
CA VAL A 31 5.04 -4.23 -5.13
C VAL A 31 4.09 -3.72 -4.04
N ASN A 32 4.46 -2.61 -3.40
CA ASN A 32 3.79 -2.00 -2.25
C ASN A 32 3.98 -2.69 -0.90
N ASP A 33 4.71 -3.81 -0.82
CA ASP A 33 5.14 -4.35 0.46
C ASP A 33 6.00 -3.33 1.21
N GLN A 34 5.75 -3.20 2.52
CA GLN A 34 6.54 -2.35 3.37
C GLN A 34 7.76 -3.11 3.88
N VAL A 35 8.94 -2.51 3.72
CA VAL A 35 10.15 -2.94 4.42
C VAL A 35 10.05 -2.49 5.86
N VAL A 36 9.93 -3.44 6.78
CA VAL A 36 9.80 -3.19 8.22
C VAL A 36 11.14 -3.30 8.92
N GLN A 37 11.98 -4.25 8.49
CA GLN A 37 13.22 -4.60 9.17
C GLN A 37 14.21 -5.24 8.19
N VAL A 38 15.51 -4.99 8.41
CA VAL A 38 16.62 -5.53 7.62
C VAL A 38 17.69 -6.04 8.57
N ASP A 39 18.06 -7.31 8.45
CA ASP A 39 19.04 -8.00 9.32
C ASP A 39 18.76 -7.83 10.82
N GLY A 40 17.48 -7.87 11.22
CA GLY A 40 17.08 -7.67 12.62
C GLY A 40 16.87 -6.21 13.02
N ILE A 41 17.26 -5.25 12.18
CA ILE A 41 17.22 -3.82 12.51
C ILE A 41 15.97 -3.16 11.92
N ARG A 42 15.18 -2.52 12.79
CA ARG A 42 14.06 -1.63 12.44
C ARG A 42 14.54 -0.18 12.39
N GLY A 43 13.85 0.67 11.63
CA GLY A 43 14.17 2.09 11.62
C GLY A 43 13.44 2.86 10.54
N ASN A 44 13.86 4.11 10.36
CA ASN A 44 13.35 4.99 9.31
C ASN A 44 13.85 4.54 7.91
N PRO A 45 13.20 4.99 6.81
CA PRO A 45 13.56 4.58 5.47
C PRO A 45 15.03 4.83 5.09
N PRO A 46 15.67 5.96 5.45
CA PRO A 46 17.10 6.16 5.17
C PRO A 46 18.00 5.07 5.78
N LEU A 47 17.75 4.68 7.03
CA LEU A 47 18.50 3.61 7.69
C LEU A 47 18.25 2.25 7.01
N LEU A 48 16.99 1.91 6.72
CA LEU A 48 16.66 0.64 6.07
C LEU A 48 17.26 0.54 4.66
N ALA A 49 17.22 1.63 3.88
CA ALA A 49 17.85 1.72 2.56
C ALA A 49 19.38 1.56 2.66
N TYR A 50 20.01 2.25 3.62
CA TYR A 50 21.43 2.07 3.90
C TYR A 50 21.76 0.61 4.21
N LEU A 51 20.98 -0.05 5.06
CA LEU A 51 21.21 -1.45 5.42
C LEU A 51 21.06 -2.39 4.21
N ILE A 52 20.03 -2.21 3.38
CA ILE A 52 19.79 -3.04 2.18
C ILE A 52 20.97 -3.00 1.21
N THR A 53 21.61 -1.85 1.04
CA THR A 53 22.73 -1.68 0.09
C THR A 53 24.06 -2.28 0.55
N ARG A 54 24.17 -2.74 1.80
CA ARG A 54 25.41 -3.26 2.40
C ARG A 54 25.39 -4.78 2.48
N ARG A 55 26.53 -5.48 2.37
CA ARG A 55 26.63 -6.96 2.48
C ARG A 55 25.88 -7.72 1.37
N ARG A 56 26.29 -8.97 1.14
CA ARG A 56 25.77 -9.82 0.04
C ARG A 56 24.56 -10.69 0.40
N ARG A 57 24.27 -10.88 1.69
CA ARG A 57 23.14 -11.70 2.17
C ARG A 57 22.34 -10.91 3.17
N LYS A 58 21.02 -10.82 2.96
CA LYS A 58 20.11 -10.00 3.78
C LYS A 58 18.90 -10.75 4.23
N THR A 59 18.58 -10.67 5.52
CA THR A 59 17.24 -11.03 6.00
C THR A 59 16.34 -9.81 5.97
N ILE A 60 15.40 -9.76 5.03
CA ILE A 60 14.43 -8.67 4.95
C ILE A 60 13.09 -9.15 5.48
N THR A 61 12.50 -8.31 6.31
CA THR A 61 11.18 -8.50 6.92
C THR A 61 10.20 -7.55 6.25
N LEU A 62 9.25 -8.10 5.51
CA LEU A 62 8.22 -7.34 4.81
C LEU A 62 6.87 -7.43 5.49
N ARG A 63 6.01 -6.46 5.21
CA ARG A 63 4.59 -6.46 5.55
C ARG A 63 3.76 -6.18 4.31
N HIS A 64 2.84 -7.08 4.00
CA HIS A 64 1.87 -6.87 2.92
C HIS A 64 0.88 -5.77 3.30
N PRO A 65 0.53 -4.87 2.36
CA PRO A 65 -0.58 -3.97 2.56
C PRO A 65 -1.90 -4.75 2.69
N GLU A 66 -2.86 -4.12 3.33
CA GLU A 66 -4.24 -4.56 3.29
C GLU A 66 -4.93 -4.02 2.04
N GLU A 67 -5.65 -4.87 1.32
CA GLU A 67 -6.43 -4.48 0.15
C GLU A 67 -7.88 -4.25 0.55
N LEU A 68 -8.38 -3.06 0.26
CA LEU A 68 -9.73 -2.60 0.61
C LEU A 68 -10.44 -2.10 -0.65
N ALA A 69 -11.77 -2.16 -0.66
CA ALA A 69 -12.60 -1.70 -1.76
C ALA A 69 -13.80 -0.92 -1.25
N ILE A 70 -14.09 0.22 -1.88
CA ILE A 70 -15.25 1.06 -1.57
C ILE A 70 -15.99 1.43 -2.84
N ASN A 71 -17.30 1.71 -2.71
CA ASN A 71 -18.15 2.17 -3.80
C ASN A 71 -18.62 3.59 -3.51
N ILE A 72 -18.25 4.53 -4.37
CA ILE A 72 -18.61 5.94 -4.25
C ILE A 72 -19.59 6.31 -5.34
N ASP A 73 -20.73 6.87 -4.94
CA ASP A 73 -21.73 7.50 -5.81
C ASP A 73 -21.56 9.01 -5.72
N LYS A 74 -21.22 9.67 -6.84
CA LYS A 74 -20.94 11.11 -6.86
C LYS A 74 -22.19 11.97 -6.72
N ARG A 75 -23.35 11.50 -7.19
CA ARG A 75 -24.60 12.27 -7.30
C ARG A 75 -24.40 13.68 -7.84
N GLY A 76 -23.62 13.81 -8.91
CA GLY A 76 -23.26 15.07 -9.57
C GLY A 76 -22.21 15.91 -8.84
N LYS A 77 -21.64 15.43 -7.72
CA LYS A 77 -20.58 16.11 -6.97
C LYS A 77 -19.20 15.75 -7.49
N LYS A 78 -18.20 16.57 -7.11
CA LYS A 78 -16.80 16.19 -7.27
C LYS A 78 -16.47 15.03 -6.34
N LEU A 79 -15.44 14.24 -6.69
CA LEU A 79 -15.02 13.11 -5.87
C LEU A 79 -14.49 13.55 -4.49
N GLY A 80 -13.82 14.71 -4.40
CA GLY A 80 -13.35 15.27 -3.13
C GLY A 80 -12.09 14.61 -2.58
N ILE A 81 -11.10 14.33 -3.44
CA ILE A 81 -9.79 13.80 -3.01
C ILE A 81 -8.66 14.51 -3.74
N ASP A 82 -7.61 14.84 -2.99
CA ASP A 82 -6.34 15.27 -3.57
C ASP A 82 -5.40 14.08 -3.69
N LEU A 83 -4.79 13.95 -4.86
CA LEU A 83 -3.90 12.84 -5.18
C LEU A 83 -2.49 13.34 -5.47
N THR A 84 -1.51 12.54 -5.08
CA THR A 84 -0.14 12.64 -5.56
C THR A 84 0.28 11.33 -6.22
N TRP A 85 1.33 11.35 -7.03
CA TRP A 85 1.96 10.12 -7.49
C TRP A 85 3.48 10.28 -7.49
N SER A 86 4.15 9.17 -7.23
CA SER A 86 5.61 9.07 -7.35
C SER A 86 5.95 8.57 -8.75
N LYS A 87 6.76 9.31 -9.51
CA LYS A 87 7.22 8.89 -10.86
C LYS A 87 7.83 7.47 -10.87
N PRO A 88 8.68 7.07 -9.90
CA PRO A 88 9.21 5.70 -9.83
C PRO A 88 8.17 4.58 -9.75
N THR A 89 7.06 4.81 -9.03
CA THR A 89 6.06 3.75 -8.76
C THR A 89 4.80 3.90 -9.61
N GLY A 90 4.50 5.11 -10.09
CA GLY A 90 3.27 5.48 -10.80
C GLY A 90 1.97 5.24 -10.02
N VAL A 91 2.04 4.94 -8.73
CA VAL A 91 0.88 4.69 -7.85
C VAL A 91 0.30 6.01 -7.36
N LEU A 92 -1.02 6.16 -7.44
CA LEU A 92 -1.76 7.29 -6.86
C LEU A 92 -1.90 7.12 -5.36
N THR A 93 -1.55 8.16 -4.62
CA THR A 93 -1.64 8.21 -3.16
C THR A 93 -2.55 9.36 -2.75
N VAL A 94 -3.48 9.10 -1.83
CA VAL A 94 -4.38 10.10 -1.26
C VAL A 94 -3.59 11.04 -0.36
N MET A 95 -3.58 12.33 -0.68
CA MET A 95 -2.95 13.38 0.12
C MET A 95 -3.91 13.93 1.18
N SER A 96 -5.15 14.14 0.79
CA SER A 96 -6.23 14.66 1.63
C SER A 96 -7.58 14.23 1.07
N VAL A 97 -8.55 14.09 1.96
CA VAL A 97 -9.98 14.05 1.61
C VAL A 97 -10.51 15.47 1.74
N CYS A 98 -11.13 15.95 0.68
CA CYS A 98 -11.67 17.30 0.52
C CYS A 98 -13.19 17.22 0.35
N ASP A 99 -13.86 18.37 0.30
CA ASP A 99 -15.31 18.41 0.13
C ASP A 99 -15.74 17.71 -1.17
N GLY A 100 -16.66 16.76 -1.04
CA GLY A 100 -17.14 15.94 -2.14
C GLY A 100 -17.66 14.56 -1.72
N ALA A 101 -17.89 13.71 -2.71
CA ALA A 101 -18.54 12.41 -2.52
C ALA A 101 -17.78 11.47 -1.57
N VAL A 102 -16.45 11.50 -1.57
CA VAL A 102 -15.64 10.69 -0.64
C VAL A 102 -15.78 11.16 0.80
N GLN A 103 -15.84 12.47 1.06
CA GLN A 103 -16.05 13.00 2.42
C GLN A 103 -17.42 12.59 2.96
N GLU A 104 -18.46 12.64 2.13
CA GLU A 104 -19.81 12.18 2.50
C GLU A 104 -19.85 10.68 2.75
N TYR A 105 -19.22 9.88 1.88
CA TYR A 105 -19.08 8.45 2.08
C TYR A 105 -18.38 8.15 3.41
N ASN A 106 -17.23 8.78 3.66
CA ASN A 106 -16.46 8.58 4.89
C ASN A 106 -17.27 8.93 6.14
N SER A 107 -18.14 9.94 6.07
CA SER A 107 -19.02 10.35 7.17
C SER A 107 -20.20 9.40 7.37
N SER A 108 -20.56 8.62 6.36
CA SER A 108 -21.66 7.66 6.41
C SER A 108 -21.27 6.29 7.00
N VAL A 109 -19.99 5.93 6.90
CA VAL A 109 -19.47 4.66 7.44
C VAL A 109 -19.09 4.80 8.91
N ARG A 110 -19.28 3.71 9.68
CA ARG A 110 -19.04 3.71 11.13
C ARG A 110 -17.58 3.46 11.49
N SER A 111 -16.87 2.66 10.69
CA SER A 111 -15.49 2.30 10.96
C SER A 111 -14.54 3.16 10.15
N ALA A 112 -13.53 3.71 10.83
CA ALA A 112 -12.40 4.35 10.14
C ALA A 112 -11.74 3.39 9.13
N HIS A 113 -11.77 2.08 9.41
CA HIS A 113 -11.25 1.06 8.51
C HIS A 113 -11.90 1.07 7.12
N GLU A 114 -13.19 1.41 7.03
CA GLU A 114 -13.95 1.46 5.78
C GLU A 114 -13.80 2.80 5.04
N GLN A 115 -13.30 3.84 5.72
CA GLN A 115 -13.11 5.15 5.12
C GLN A 115 -11.92 5.14 4.14
N LEU A 116 -11.95 5.99 3.11
CA LEU A 116 -10.75 6.35 2.36
C LEU A 116 -9.98 7.44 3.13
N GLN A 117 -8.67 7.27 3.30
CA GLN A 117 -7.85 8.12 4.18
C GLN A 117 -6.57 8.57 3.48
N LYS A 118 -5.93 9.57 4.09
CA LYS A 118 -4.58 10.00 3.71
C LYS A 118 -3.61 8.81 3.73
N ASN A 119 -2.72 8.77 2.74
CA ASN A 119 -1.73 7.74 2.48
C ASN A 119 -2.27 6.40 1.94
N ASP A 120 -3.58 6.27 1.72
CA ASP A 120 -4.09 5.15 0.94
C ASP A 120 -3.58 5.22 -0.49
N ARG A 121 -3.24 4.05 -1.03
CA ARG A 121 -2.72 3.92 -2.39
C ARG A 121 -3.78 3.31 -3.28
N ILE A 122 -4.31 4.09 -4.21
CA ILE A 122 -5.32 3.60 -5.16
C ILE A 122 -4.63 2.70 -6.16
N ILE A 123 -5.12 1.46 -6.26
CA ILE A 123 -4.57 0.42 -7.14
C ILE A 123 -5.51 0.08 -8.29
N GLU A 124 -6.81 0.32 -8.15
CA GLU A 124 -7.80 0.01 -9.18
C GLU A 124 -8.99 0.95 -9.07
N VAL A 125 -9.55 1.36 -10.22
CA VAL A 125 -10.82 2.07 -10.29
C VAL A 125 -11.69 1.43 -11.36
N ASN A 126 -12.89 0.97 -10.98
CA ASN A 126 -13.85 0.33 -11.88
C ASN A 126 -13.24 -0.83 -12.71
N GLY A 127 -12.42 -1.67 -12.08
CA GLY A 127 -11.75 -2.79 -12.75
C GLY A 127 -10.51 -2.42 -13.56
N VAL A 128 -10.16 -1.13 -13.66
CA VAL A 128 -8.96 -0.66 -14.36
C VAL A 128 -7.80 -0.53 -13.39
N ASP A 129 -6.75 -1.31 -13.64
CA ASP A 129 -5.51 -1.29 -12.86
C ASP A 129 -4.76 0.05 -13.01
N GLY A 130 -4.45 0.63 -11.85
CA GLY A 130 -3.70 1.87 -11.69
C GLY A 130 -2.25 1.67 -11.26
N MET A 131 -1.79 0.44 -11.01
CA MET A 131 -0.42 0.18 -10.59
C MET A 131 0.57 0.60 -11.68
N GLY A 132 1.28 1.71 -11.44
CA GLY A 132 2.23 2.27 -12.42
C GLY A 132 1.59 3.06 -13.56
N ARG A 133 0.25 3.22 -13.56
CA ARG A 133 -0.52 3.79 -14.67
C ARG A 133 -1.60 4.76 -14.19
N ALA A 134 -1.21 5.73 -13.36
CA ALA A 134 -2.09 6.79 -12.88
C ALA A 134 -2.86 7.50 -14.01
N ASP A 135 -2.24 7.65 -15.18
CA ASP A 135 -2.82 8.22 -16.40
C ASP A 135 -4.09 7.48 -16.87
N ARG A 136 -4.23 6.19 -16.56
CA ARG A 136 -5.39 5.37 -16.96
C ARG A 136 -6.58 5.52 -16.04
N ILE A 137 -6.34 5.68 -14.73
CA ILE A 137 -7.44 5.69 -13.74
C ILE A 137 -7.94 7.09 -13.41
N VAL A 138 -7.10 8.13 -13.53
CA VAL A 138 -7.54 9.53 -13.26
C VAL A 138 -8.71 9.97 -14.15
N PRO A 139 -8.75 9.70 -15.46
CA PRO A 139 -9.91 10.04 -16.30
C PRO A 139 -11.20 9.36 -15.81
N ILE A 140 -11.13 8.08 -15.47
CA ILE A 140 -12.26 7.30 -14.95
C ILE A 140 -12.79 7.91 -13.65
N MET A 141 -11.88 8.28 -12.73
CA MET A 141 -12.24 8.94 -11.48
C MET A 141 -12.86 10.32 -11.70
N LYS A 142 -12.64 10.98 -12.85
CA LYS A 142 -13.28 12.26 -13.19
C LYS A 142 -14.66 12.04 -13.78
N GLU A 143 -14.79 11.13 -14.74
CA GLU A 143 -15.96 10.97 -15.59
C GLU A 143 -17.04 10.06 -15.00
N ALA A 144 -16.66 8.99 -14.31
CA ALA A 144 -17.63 8.00 -13.84
C ALA A 144 -18.46 8.53 -12.67
N GLU A 145 -19.78 8.36 -12.72
CA GLU A 145 -20.67 8.72 -11.62
C GLU A 145 -20.52 7.77 -10.42
N MET A 146 -20.32 6.48 -10.73
CA MET A 146 -20.02 5.43 -9.76
C MET A 146 -18.54 5.06 -9.86
N CYS A 147 -17.84 5.09 -8.73
CA CYS A 147 -16.45 4.67 -8.62
C CYS A 147 -16.31 3.56 -7.59
N THR A 148 -16.07 2.34 -8.05
CA THR A 148 -15.49 1.26 -7.24
C THR A 148 -13.99 1.49 -7.15
N ILE A 149 -13.50 1.88 -5.98
CA ILE A 149 -12.09 2.21 -5.75
C ILE A 149 -11.49 1.11 -4.90
N LYS A 150 -10.49 0.40 -5.43
CA LYS A 150 -9.63 -0.48 -4.62
C LYS A 150 -8.35 0.24 -4.24
N PHE A 151 -7.93 0.03 -3.00
CA PHE A 151 -6.74 0.68 -2.47
C PHE A 151 -6.00 -0.21 -1.48
N HIS A 152 -4.69 0.06 -1.38
CA HIS A 152 -3.81 -0.51 -0.38
C HIS A 152 -3.68 0.44 0.80
N ARG A 153 -3.93 -0.09 2.00
CA ARG A 153 -3.63 0.56 3.27
C ARG A 153 -2.50 -0.15 3.99
N GLN A 154 -1.58 0.63 4.55
CA GLN A 154 -0.56 0.07 5.42
C GLN A 154 -1.14 -0.14 6.80
N ARG A 155 -1.03 -1.36 7.34
CA ARG A 155 -1.38 -1.61 8.74
C ARG A 155 -0.39 -0.83 9.59
N ILE A 156 -0.86 0.25 10.21
CA ILE A 156 -0.13 0.87 11.31
C ILE A 156 -0.15 -0.18 12.42
N ALA A 157 1.03 -0.64 12.85
CA ALA A 157 1.08 -1.44 14.07
C ALA A 157 0.46 -0.54 15.14
N ALA A 158 -0.67 -0.96 15.72
CA ALA A 158 -1.20 -0.29 16.91
C ALA A 158 0.00 -0.07 17.82
N LYS A 159 0.28 1.19 18.21
CA LYS A 159 1.40 1.50 19.10
C LYS A 159 1.35 0.44 20.20
N ASP A 160 2.40 -0.38 20.29
CA ASP A 160 2.50 -1.47 21.24
C ASP A 160 2.33 -0.87 22.64
N HIS A 161 1.08 -0.80 23.12
CA HIS A 161 0.80 -0.68 24.54
C HIS A 161 1.28 -1.98 25.14
N GLU A 162 2.20 -1.84 26.07
CA GLU A 162 2.85 -2.91 26.81
C GLU A 162 1.88 -4.03 27.19
N GLY A 163 2.33 -5.26 26.92
CA GLY A 163 1.83 -6.45 27.60
C GLY A 163 0.47 -6.93 27.16
N LEU A 164 0.41 -7.72 26.08
CA LEU A 164 -0.34 -8.97 26.06
C LEU A 164 0.01 -9.74 24.79
N ALA A 165 0.48 -10.97 24.97
CA ALA A 165 0.69 -11.92 23.91
C ALA A 165 -0.63 -12.21 23.18
N SER A 166 -0.92 -11.46 22.10
CA SER A 166 -1.96 -11.86 21.16
C SER A 166 -1.32 -12.60 19.99
N LYS A 167 -1.41 -13.92 20.05
CA LYS A 167 -1.39 -14.79 18.86
C LYS A 167 -2.39 -14.23 17.85
N GLY A 168 -1.91 -13.59 16.80
CA GLY A 168 -2.76 -12.97 15.78
C GLY A 168 -1.96 -12.56 14.56
N MET A 169 -1.73 -13.53 13.67
CA MET A 169 -1.33 -13.40 12.26
C MET A 169 -0.54 -12.13 11.91
N SER A 170 0.74 -12.12 12.27
CA SER A 170 1.71 -11.22 11.66
C SER A 170 2.02 -11.72 10.24
N ASN A 171 1.45 -11.06 9.21
CA ASN A 171 1.81 -11.24 7.79
C ASN A 171 3.21 -10.65 7.54
N VAL A 172 4.18 -11.23 8.20
CA VAL A 172 5.57 -10.79 8.20
C VAL A 172 6.37 -11.82 7.44
N LEU A 173 6.82 -11.42 6.26
CA LEU A 173 7.57 -12.29 5.37
C LEU A 173 9.07 -12.13 5.65
N PHE A 174 9.76 -13.22 5.93
CA PHE A 174 11.21 -13.26 6.09
C PHE A 174 11.84 -13.93 4.88
N PHE A 175 12.85 -13.29 4.28
CA PHE A 175 13.63 -13.92 3.23
C PHE A 175 15.09 -13.51 3.25
N ALA A 176 15.94 -14.45 2.82
CA ALA A 176 17.35 -14.23 2.56
C ALA A 176 17.56 -13.95 1.07
N ILE A 177 17.92 -12.72 0.68
CA ILE A 177 18.44 -12.40 -0.67
C ILE A 177 19.93 -12.22 -0.66
#